data_AF-A0A1Q6CNL3-F1
#
_entry.id   AF-A0A1Q6CNL3-F1
#
_cell.length_a   1.000
_cell.length_b   1.000
_cell.length_c   1.000
_cell.angle_alpha   90.00
_cell.angle_beta   90.00
_cell.angle_gamma   90.00
#
_symmetry.space_group_name_H-M   'P 1'
#
loop_
_entity.id
_entity.type
_entity.pdbx_description
1 polymer ?
#
loop_
_entity_poly.entity_id
_entity_poly.type
_entity_poly.pdbx_seq_one_letter_code
_entity_poly.pdbx_strand_id
1 'polypeptide(L)'
;MIRVDDVVEQNLPKIQQTPWLAKPVKAILKSLLHENKFQDFEQKYPHISGFDFVEQGLSHLGVSYSVRDNERENIPRDGRVVIIANHPIGSIDGLTLIKLVADIRRDVKVVVNNMLMALTPLQSLLLPVNNMGGQTPKQNLQAIQQHLANDGAIIVFPAGEVSRLSPSGVKDGKWHSGFLRFAQQAKSPIVPVYIDAKNSAKFYGLSMMYKPASTLLLVNEMFNKQQGNVAMRIGQQIPYESYQSIAVDIKTKTKLFKQHLYRLKKSRAGIFKTQSAIAPHEDRKALKHAIKACEYLGQTQDGKCIYLHRYQENDPIMREIGVLREQAFRAVGEGSNLRRDIDHFDKHYLHLILWDDDELEIVGAYRFADTNDVISTQGLTGLYSHSLFDFCEEMTPYLAQGLELGRSFVQPKYWGKRSLDYLWFGIGAFINKYPKYRYLFGPVTISNSMPQAAKELMVYFYRLYFGSEQNIATSRSPFTLQQSAIEQLTQQFTGQDYKADFTRLKHLLANMGTAIPTLYKQYSELTERGGVQFLDFGVDAEFADCIDGLVMLDLAKLKTKKRERYLGKKLKQ
;
A
#
# COMPACT_ATOMS: atom_id res chain seq x y z
N MET A 1 -33.24 -19.94 8.40
CA MET A 1 -32.26 -19.84 9.50
C MET A 1 -32.28 -21.12 10.36
N ILE A 2 -31.32 -21.30 11.28
CA ILE A 2 -31.16 -22.50 12.12
C ILE A 2 -32.45 -22.77 12.93
N ARG A 3 -33.21 -23.81 12.60
CA ARG A 3 -34.32 -24.28 13.45
C ARG A 3 -33.78 -25.14 14.57
N VAL A 4 -34.30 -24.94 15.78
CA VAL A 4 -33.89 -25.75 16.94
C VAL A 4 -34.18 -27.23 16.73
N ASP A 5 -35.23 -27.53 15.97
CA ASP A 5 -35.57 -28.90 15.59
C ASP A 5 -34.47 -29.56 14.74
N ASP A 6 -33.92 -28.86 13.74
CA ASP A 6 -32.84 -29.36 12.88
C ASP A 6 -31.52 -29.56 13.66
N VAL A 7 -31.23 -28.68 14.63
CA VAL A 7 -30.02 -28.77 15.47
C VAL A 7 -30.07 -29.97 16.41
N VAL A 8 -31.23 -30.20 17.05
CA VAL A 8 -31.45 -31.34 17.95
C VAL A 8 -31.39 -32.65 17.18
N GLU A 9 -31.96 -32.67 15.97
CA GLU A 9 -32.00 -33.85 15.10
C GLU A 9 -30.60 -34.22 14.56
N GLN A 10 -29.78 -33.24 14.19
CA GLN A 10 -28.43 -33.48 13.67
C GLN A 10 -27.36 -33.71 14.75
N ASN A 11 -27.47 -33.11 15.93
CA ASN A 11 -26.38 -33.09 16.93
C ASN A 11 -26.69 -33.82 18.25
N LEU A 12 -27.95 -34.14 18.56
CA LEU A 12 -28.36 -34.78 19.82
C LEU A 12 -29.36 -35.95 19.60
N PRO A 13 -29.05 -36.95 18.75
CA PRO A 13 -30.00 -38.01 18.36
C PRO A 13 -30.47 -38.89 19.54
N LYS A 14 -29.67 -39.01 20.60
CA LYS A 14 -30.04 -39.76 21.82
C LYS A 14 -31.16 -39.11 22.64
N ILE A 15 -31.31 -37.79 22.58
CA ILE A 15 -32.35 -37.05 23.32
C ILE A 15 -33.70 -37.15 22.60
N GLN A 16 -33.67 -37.32 21.27
CA GLN A 16 -34.87 -37.51 20.45
C GLN A 16 -35.60 -38.83 20.77
N GLN A 17 -34.85 -39.85 21.21
CA GLN A 17 -35.37 -41.15 21.65
C GLN A 17 -36.00 -41.12 23.06
N THR A 18 -35.95 -39.99 23.78
CA THR A 18 -36.52 -39.84 25.13
C THR A 18 -37.54 -38.69 25.17
N PRO A 19 -38.84 -38.96 24.89
CA PRO A 19 -39.87 -37.93 24.69
C PRO A 19 -40.06 -36.96 25.86
N TRP A 20 -39.85 -37.44 27.09
CA TRP A 20 -40.01 -36.66 28.32
C TRP A 20 -38.87 -35.65 28.56
N LEU A 21 -37.66 -35.91 28.02
CA LEU A 21 -36.52 -34.99 28.04
C LEU A 21 -36.50 -34.08 26.80
N ALA A 22 -37.03 -34.54 25.68
CA ALA A 22 -37.01 -33.80 24.42
C ALA A 22 -37.76 -32.46 24.49
N LYS A 23 -38.96 -32.42 25.12
CA LYS A 23 -39.74 -31.18 25.27
C LYS A 23 -39.04 -30.09 26.10
N PRO A 24 -38.56 -30.35 27.34
CA PRO A 24 -37.87 -29.34 28.14
C PRO A 24 -36.52 -28.94 27.52
N VAL A 25 -35.77 -29.88 26.93
CA VAL A 25 -34.50 -29.56 26.26
C VAL A 25 -34.72 -28.69 25.02
N LYS A 26 -35.74 -28.98 24.20
CA LYS A 26 -36.12 -28.10 23.08
C LYS A 26 -36.58 -26.73 23.56
N ALA A 27 -37.39 -26.63 24.60
CA ALA A 27 -37.82 -25.33 25.15
C ALA A 27 -36.63 -24.50 25.67
N ILE A 28 -35.68 -25.14 26.37
CA ILE A 28 -34.44 -24.49 26.83
C ILE A 28 -33.59 -24.05 25.65
N LEU A 29 -33.42 -24.89 24.61
CA LEU A 29 -32.67 -24.53 23.41
C LEU A 29 -33.32 -23.40 22.61
N LYS A 30 -34.66 -23.40 22.47
CA LYS A 30 -35.41 -22.30 21.84
C LYS A 30 -35.22 -20.98 22.57
N SER A 31 -35.25 -21.03 23.91
CA SER A 31 -34.99 -19.86 24.74
C SER A 31 -33.53 -19.40 24.69
N LEU A 32 -32.55 -20.32 24.74
CA LEU A 32 -31.12 -20.00 24.70
C LEU A 32 -30.68 -19.47 23.33
N LEU A 33 -31.25 -20.01 22.25
CA LEU A 33 -30.98 -19.61 20.87
C LEU A 33 -31.82 -18.39 20.43
N HIS A 34 -32.73 -17.91 21.28
CA HIS A 34 -33.62 -16.78 21.00
C HIS A 34 -34.33 -16.89 19.63
N GLU A 35 -34.82 -18.09 19.31
CA GLU A 35 -35.41 -18.41 17.99
C GLU A 35 -36.53 -17.42 17.60
N ASN A 36 -37.35 -16.99 18.57
CA ASN A 36 -38.42 -16.00 18.35
C ASN A 36 -37.88 -14.64 17.89
N LYS A 37 -36.76 -14.15 18.45
CA LYS A 37 -36.18 -12.85 18.03
C LYS A 37 -35.65 -12.91 16.59
N PHE A 38 -35.14 -14.06 16.17
CA PHE A 38 -34.71 -14.28 14.79
C PHE A 38 -35.90 -14.40 13.83
N GLN A 39 -36.99 -15.07 14.23
CA GLN A 39 -38.22 -15.13 13.46
C GLN A 39 -38.89 -13.75 13.33
N ASP A 40 -38.93 -12.97 14.41
CA ASP A 40 -39.43 -11.58 14.39
C ASP A 40 -38.59 -10.70 13.46
N PHE A 41 -37.26 -10.88 13.47
CA PHE A 41 -36.36 -10.18 12.55
C PHE A 41 -36.60 -10.58 11.09
N GLU A 42 -36.78 -11.88 10.79
CA GLU A 42 -37.11 -12.36 9.43
C GLU A 42 -38.49 -11.85 8.97
N GLN A 43 -39.50 -11.82 9.84
CA GLN A 43 -40.82 -11.28 9.51
C GLN A 43 -40.77 -9.77 9.25
N LYS A 44 -39.96 -9.04 10.03
CA LYS A 44 -39.80 -7.59 9.87
C LYS A 44 -38.94 -7.23 8.65
N TYR A 45 -38.02 -8.11 8.24
CA TYR A 45 -37.09 -7.89 7.13
C TYR A 45 -36.92 -9.14 6.23
N PRO A 46 -37.95 -9.55 5.47
CA PRO A 46 -37.99 -10.83 4.77
C PRO A 46 -37.04 -10.94 3.55
N HIS A 47 -36.49 -9.83 3.06
CA HIS A 47 -35.70 -9.78 1.82
C HIS A 47 -34.32 -9.13 1.96
N ILE A 48 -33.89 -8.77 3.17
CA ILE A 48 -32.56 -8.16 3.36
C ILE A 48 -31.47 -9.24 3.28
N SER A 49 -30.41 -8.95 2.54
CA SER A 49 -29.28 -9.87 2.34
C SER A 49 -27.98 -9.08 2.24
N GLY A 50 -26.85 -9.78 2.29
CA GLY A 50 -25.52 -9.20 2.19
C GLY A 50 -25.30 -8.12 3.25
N PHE A 51 -24.84 -6.95 2.82
CA PHE A 51 -24.52 -5.84 3.71
C PHE A 51 -25.76 -5.31 4.44
N ASP A 52 -26.91 -5.21 3.77
CA ASP A 52 -28.13 -4.70 4.41
C ASP A 52 -28.57 -5.59 5.58
N PHE A 53 -28.42 -6.92 5.44
CA PHE A 53 -28.63 -7.86 6.54
C PHE A 53 -27.68 -7.60 7.71
N VAL A 54 -26.40 -7.35 7.44
CA VAL A 54 -25.39 -7.04 8.47
C VAL A 54 -25.74 -5.74 9.19
N GLU A 55 -26.04 -4.69 8.44
CA GLU A 55 -26.34 -3.36 8.99
C GLU A 55 -27.60 -3.40 9.86
N GLN A 56 -28.68 -4.01 9.36
CA GLN A 56 -29.93 -4.11 10.11
C GLN A 56 -29.82 -5.08 11.29
N GLY A 57 -29.08 -6.20 11.14
CA GLY A 57 -28.83 -7.13 12.23
C GLY A 57 -28.10 -6.46 13.40
N LEU A 58 -27.07 -5.67 13.12
CA LEU A 58 -26.37 -4.90 14.14
C LEU A 58 -27.25 -3.81 14.76
N SER A 59 -28.03 -3.09 13.95
CA SER A 59 -28.96 -2.07 14.45
C SER A 59 -30.03 -2.66 15.35
N HIS A 60 -30.60 -3.82 15.00
CA HIS A 60 -31.61 -4.51 15.81
C HIS A 60 -31.03 -5.03 17.13
N LEU A 61 -29.76 -5.46 17.12
CA LEU A 61 -29.04 -5.84 18.33
C LEU A 61 -28.55 -4.63 19.16
N GLY A 62 -28.67 -3.41 18.64
CA GLY A 62 -28.13 -2.21 19.28
C GLY A 62 -26.61 -2.25 19.42
N VAL A 63 -25.91 -2.87 18.47
CA VAL A 63 -24.46 -3.02 18.49
C VAL A 63 -23.81 -2.01 17.54
N SER A 64 -22.79 -1.31 18.04
CA SER A 64 -21.93 -0.41 17.25
C SER A 64 -20.47 -0.85 17.35
N TYR A 65 -19.59 -0.21 16.59
CA TYR A 65 -18.15 -0.40 16.69
C TYR A 65 -17.44 0.95 16.80
N SER A 66 -16.23 0.93 17.35
CA SER A 66 -15.35 2.10 17.41
C SER A 66 -13.91 1.74 17.04
N VAL A 67 -13.31 2.57 16.20
CA VAL A 67 -11.91 2.49 15.76
C VAL A 67 -11.25 3.86 15.88
N ARG A 68 -9.94 3.91 15.98
CA ARG A 68 -9.22 5.19 15.83
C ARG A 68 -9.22 5.59 14.35
N ASP A 69 -9.41 6.87 14.10
CA ASP A 69 -9.54 7.42 12.74
C ASP A 69 -8.29 7.12 11.89
N ASN A 70 -7.10 7.38 12.43
CA ASN A 70 -5.82 7.07 11.77
C ASN A 70 -5.61 5.58 11.50
N GLU A 71 -6.22 4.69 12.28
CA GLU A 71 -6.12 3.24 12.11
C GLU A 71 -7.12 2.72 11.10
N ARG A 72 -8.26 3.38 10.93
CA ARG A 72 -9.26 3.05 9.90
C ARG A 72 -8.63 3.05 8.51
N GLU A 73 -7.74 4.01 8.25
CA GLU A 73 -7.02 4.12 6.98
C GLU A 73 -6.09 2.93 6.68
N ASN A 74 -5.65 2.17 7.69
CA ASN A 74 -4.79 1.00 7.47
C ASN A 74 -5.44 -0.09 6.62
N ILE A 75 -6.78 -0.09 6.54
CA ILE A 75 -7.52 -0.92 5.59
C ILE A 75 -7.50 -0.20 4.23
N PRO A 76 -6.82 -0.77 3.22
CA PRO A 76 -6.72 -0.12 1.92
C PRO A 76 -8.08 -0.09 1.22
N ARG A 77 -8.39 1.04 0.57
CA ARG A 77 -9.65 1.24 -0.18
C ARG A 77 -9.74 0.36 -1.42
N ASP A 78 -8.59 0.06 -2.01
CA ASP A 78 -8.40 -0.68 -3.26
C ASP A 78 -7.22 -1.65 -3.13
N GLY A 79 -7.05 -2.54 -4.12
CA GLY A 79 -6.02 -3.57 -4.08
C GLY A 79 -6.36 -4.76 -3.17
N ARG A 80 -5.79 -5.93 -3.48
CA ARG A 80 -5.97 -7.15 -2.68
C ARG A 80 -5.50 -6.95 -1.23
N VAL A 81 -6.24 -7.50 -0.26
CA VAL A 81 -5.82 -7.49 1.14
C VAL A 81 -6.37 -8.68 1.91
N VAL A 82 -5.54 -9.25 2.79
CA VAL A 82 -5.95 -10.26 3.77
C VAL A 82 -6.01 -9.65 5.15
N ILE A 83 -7.22 -9.55 5.71
CA ILE A 83 -7.46 -9.02 7.04
C ILE A 83 -7.54 -10.18 8.02
N ILE A 84 -6.65 -10.19 9.02
CA ILE A 84 -6.65 -11.21 10.07
C ILE A 84 -7.16 -10.62 11.38
N ALA A 85 -8.04 -11.34 12.07
CA ALA A 85 -8.59 -10.87 13.35
C ALA A 85 -8.65 -11.98 14.41
N ASN A 86 -8.55 -11.57 15.69
CA ASN A 86 -8.98 -12.43 16.80
C ASN A 86 -10.51 -12.45 16.90
N HIS A 87 -11.06 -13.43 17.60
CA HIS A 87 -12.51 -13.67 17.59
C HIS A 87 -13.09 -13.83 19.01
N PRO A 88 -13.11 -12.79 19.85
CA PRO A 88 -13.46 -12.92 21.27
C PRO A 88 -14.92 -13.28 21.56
N ILE A 89 -15.88 -12.71 20.83
CA ILE A 89 -17.32 -12.88 21.02
C ILE A 89 -17.88 -13.97 20.10
N GLY A 90 -17.43 -14.04 18.85
CA GLY A 90 -18.04 -14.90 17.82
C GLY A 90 -18.82 -14.08 16.79
N SER A 91 -20.07 -14.45 16.51
CA SER A 91 -20.87 -13.88 15.40
C SER A 91 -20.90 -12.35 15.33
N ILE A 92 -21.00 -11.65 16.49
CA ILE A 92 -20.98 -10.17 16.55
C ILE A 92 -19.67 -9.61 15.99
N ASP A 93 -18.52 -10.20 16.34
CA ASP A 93 -17.22 -9.73 15.85
C ASP A 93 -17.14 -9.82 14.33
N GLY A 94 -17.69 -10.91 13.76
CA GLY A 94 -17.76 -11.12 12.32
C GLY A 94 -18.60 -10.06 11.64
N LEU A 95 -19.82 -9.83 12.13
CA LEU A 95 -20.74 -8.83 11.57
C LEU A 95 -20.20 -7.40 11.71
N THR A 96 -19.66 -7.04 12.88
CA THR A 96 -19.08 -5.70 13.11
C THR A 96 -17.85 -5.45 12.26
N LEU A 97 -16.97 -6.45 12.10
CA LEU A 97 -15.81 -6.32 11.22
C LEU A 97 -16.22 -6.24 9.75
N ILE A 98 -17.21 -7.02 9.30
CA ILE A 98 -17.77 -6.87 7.95
C ILE A 98 -18.28 -5.45 7.74
N LYS A 99 -19.08 -4.90 8.66
CA LYS A 99 -19.59 -3.52 8.52
C LYS A 99 -18.46 -2.49 8.48
N LEU A 100 -17.47 -2.61 9.37
CA LEU A 100 -16.29 -1.73 9.38
C LEU A 100 -15.57 -1.73 8.03
N VAL A 101 -15.33 -2.90 7.42
CA VAL A 101 -14.67 -2.98 6.12
C VAL A 101 -15.60 -2.51 5.00
N ALA A 102 -16.89 -2.85 5.05
CA ALA A 102 -17.90 -2.44 4.07
C ALA A 102 -18.07 -0.92 3.96
N ASP A 103 -17.89 -0.20 5.07
CA ASP A 103 -17.89 1.27 5.12
C ASP A 103 -16.62 1.90 4.48
N ILE A 104 -15.63 1.08 4.10
CA ILE A 104 -14.42 1.50 3.37
C ILE A 104 -14.45 0.97 1.94
N ARG A 105 -14.84 -0.29 1.76
CA ARG A 105 -14.90 -1.01 0.47
C ARG A 105 -15.91 -2.16 0.51
N ARG A 106 -16.74 -2.28 -0.52
CA ARG A 106 -17.90 -3.20 -0.58
C ARG A 106 -17.60 -4.59 -1.17
N ASP A 107 -16.36 -4.84 -1.59
CA ASP A 107 -15.91 -6.11 -2.16
C ASP A 107 -15.42 -7.13 -1.10
N VAL A 108 -15.57 -6.81 0.18
CA VAL A 108 -15.11 -7.67 1.28
C VAL A 108 -15.88 -8.99 1.36
N LYS A 109 -15.14 -10.09 1.56
CA LYS A 109 -15.69 -11.41 1.88
C LYS A 109 -15.05 -12.02 3.12
N VAL A 110 -15.75 -12.92 3.80
CA VAL A 110 -15.25 -13.59 5.01
C VAL A 110 -15.01 -15.06 4.75
N VAL A 111 -13.81 -15.52 5.09
CA VAL A 111 -13.45 -16.93 5.03
C VAL A 111 -14.07 -17.65 6.22
N VAL A 112 -15.01 -18.57 5.96
CA VAL A 112 -15.82 -19.24 6.99
C VAL A 112 -15.89 -20.75 6.79
N ASN A 113 -16.24 -21.47 7.85
CA ASN A 113 -16.53 -22.91 7.75
C ASN A 113 -17.85 -23.14 6.97
N ASN A 114 -17.95 -24.27 6.27
CA ASN A 114 -19.14 -24.65 5.47
C ASN A 114 -20.45 -24.59 6.26
N MET A 115 -20.44 -24.83 7.57
CA MET A 115 -21.65 -24.72 8.40
C MET A 115 -22.29 -23.32 8.36
N LEU A 116 -21.50 -22.26 8.21
CA LEU A 116 -22.01 -20.89 8.13
C LEU A 116 -22.64 -20.58 6.77
N MET A 117 -22.44 -21.42 5.75
CA MET A 117 -23.12 -21.29 4.46
C MET A 117 -24.63 -21.54 4.56
N ALA A 118 -25.12 -22.16 5.65
CA ALA A 118 -26.54 -22.30 5.92
C ALA A 118 -27.25 -20.97 6.20
N LEU A 119 -26.51 -19.88 6.44
CA LEU A 119 -27.04 -18.53 6.59
C LEU A 119 -27.23 -17.89 5.21
N THR A 120 -28.33 -18.26 4.54
CA THR A 120 -28.68 -17.77 3.19
C THR A 120 -28.53 -16.25 3.02
N PRO A 121 -28.96 -15.38 3.96
CA PRO A 121 -28.83 -13.93 3.82
C PRO A 121 -27.38 -13.45 3.71
N LEU A 122 -26.39 -14.20 4.21
CA LEU A 122 -24.98 -13.80 4.22
C LEU A 122 -24.15 -14.43 3.11
N GLN A 123 -24.68 -15.38 2.35
CA GLN A 123 -23.90 -16.21 1.41
C GLN A 123 -23.06 -15.40 0.41
N SER A 124 -23.55 -14.25 -0.05
CA SER A 124 -22.81 -13.37 -0.99
C SER A 124 -21.50 -12.81 -0.41
N LEU A 125 -21.39 -12.76 0.92
CA LEU A 125 -20.23 -12.25 1.67
C LEU A 125 -19.31 -13.37 2.17
N LEU A 126 -19.59 -14.65 1.87
CA LEU A 126 -18.88 -15.78 2.46
C LEU A 126 -18.00 -16.51 1.44
N LEU A 127 -16.83 -16.96 1.89
CA LEU A 127 -15.92 -17.85 1.17
C LEU A 127 -15.71 -19.13 2.00
N PRO A 128 -16.24 -20.29 1.57
CA PRO A 128 -16.23 -21.50 2.38
C PRO A 128 -14.85 -22.16 2.48
N VAL A 129 -14.46 -22.68 3.66
CA VAL A 129 -13.25 -23.50 3.89
C VAL A 129 -13.52 -24.64 4.86
N ASN A 130 -12.72 -25.72 4.78
CA ASN A 130 -12.80 -26.82 5.74
C ASN A 130 -11.88 -26.56 6.93
N ASN A 131 -12.44 -26.43 8.14
CA ASN A 131 -11.67 -26.24 9.38
C ASN A 131 -11.78 -27.40 10.39
N MET A 132 -12.62 -28.41 10.14
CA MET A 132 -12.92 -29.50 11.08
C MET A 132 -12.22 -30.84 10.75
N GLY A 133 -11.11 -30.80 10.01
CA GLY A 133 -10.40 -31.98 9.52
C GLY A 133 -10.69 -32.25 8.03
N GLY A 134 -9.68 -32.72 7.30
CA GLY A 134 -9.72 -32.88 5.84
C GLY A 134 -9.15 -31.67 5.07
N GLN A 135 -8.92 -31.84 3.77
CA GLN A 135 -8.47 -30.75 2.89
C GLN A 135 -9.64 -29.85 2.50
N THR A 136 -9.39 -28.54 2.36
CA THR A 136 -10.38 -27.64 1.76
C THR A 136 -10.58 -28.00 0.28
N PRO A 137 -11.81 -28.06 -0.24
CA PRO A 137 -12.05 -28.41 -1.64
C PRO A 137 -11.30 -27.46 -2.57
N LYS A 138 -10.78 -28.00 -3.67
CA LYS A 138 -10.00 -27.21 -4.64
C LYS A 138 -10.77 -26.01 -5.18
N GLN A 139 -12.07 -26.18 -5.44
CA GLN A 139 -12.97 -25.12 -5.92
C GLN A 139 -13.04 -23.94 -4.94
N ASN A 140 -13.11 -24.20 -3.64
CA ASN A 140 -13.16 -23.17 -2.61
C ASN A 140 -11.86 -22.37 -2.52
N LEU A 141 -10.72 -23.07 -2.62
CA LEU A 141 -9.40 -22.41 -2.68
C LEU A 141 -9.25 -21.55 -3.93
N GLN A 142 -9.77 -22.03 -5.07
CA GLN A 142 -9.79 -21.25 -6.32
C GLN A 142 -10.66 -20.00 -6.19
N ALA A 143 -11.81 -20.06 -5.53
CA ALA A 143 -12.65 -18.89 -5.30
C ALA A 143 -11.94 -17.82 -4.46
N ILE A 144 -11.20 -18.23 -3.41
CA ILE A 144 -10.38 -17.31 -2.59
C ILE A 144 -9.27 -16.69 -3.45
N GLN A 145 -8.55 -17.50 -4.22
CA GLN A 145 -7.47 -17.03 -5.09
C GLN A 145 -7.99 -16.06 -6.15
N GLN A 146 -9.12 -16.36 -6.78
CA GLN A 146 -9.73 -15.51 -7.80
C GLN A 146 -10.21 -14.18 -7.21
N HIS A 147 -10.80 -14.20 -6.01
CA HIS A 147 -11.21 -12.98 -5.30
C HIS A 147 -10.00 -12.08 -5.02
N LEU A 148 -8.92 -12.63 -4.47
CA LEU A 148 -7.66 -11.89 -4.23
C LEU A 148 -6.96 -11.46 -5.52
N ALA A 149 -7.07 -12.23 -6.60
CA ALA A 149 -6.52 -11.87 -7.91
C ALA A 149 -7.24 -10.66 -8.51
N ASN A 150 -8.56 -10.56 -8.29
CA ASN A 150 -9.41 -9.42 -8.67
C ASN A 150 -9.35 -8.26 -7.65
N ASP A 151 -8.23 -8.15 -6.93
CA ASP A 151 -8.00 -7.12 -5.92
C ASP A 151 -9.00 -7.08 -4.76
N GLY A 152 -9.68 -8.21 -4.50
CA GLY A 152 -10.66 -8.34 -3.44
C GLY A 152 -10.10 -8.31 -2.02
N ALA A 153 -10.87 -7.80 -1.05
CA ALA A 153 -10.57 -7.92 0.38
C ALA A 153 -11.15 -9.21 0.98
N ILE A 154 -10.37 -9.91 1.81
CA ILE A 154 -10.87 -11.05 2.60
C ILE A 154 -10.59 -10.91 4.08
N ILE A 155 -11.58 -11.23 4.91
CA ILE A 155 -11.47 -11.34 6.37
C ILE A 155 -11.26 -12.80 6.75
N VAL A 156 -10.35 -13.04 7.68
CA VAL A 156 -10.02 -14.38 8.18
C VAL A 156 -9.88 -14.34 9.70
N PHE A 157 -10.54 -15.27 10.38
CA PHE A 157 -10.36 -15.53 11.80
C PHE A 157 -9.50 -16.79 11.96
N PRO A 158 -8.16 -16.69 12.10
CA PRO A 158 -7.28 -17.84 11.90
C PRO A 158 -7.42 -18.94 12.96
N ALA A 159 -8.00 -18.64 14.12
CA ALA A 159 -8.29 -19.64 15.14
C ALA A 159 -9.47 -20.55 14.75
N GLY A 160 -10.43 -20.03 13.97
CA GLY A 160 -11.66 -20.72 13.59
C GLY A 160 -12.58 -21.12 14.75
N GLU A 161 -12.26 -20.67 15.97
CA GLU A 161 -13.06 -20.77 17.18
C GLU A 161 -12.95 -19.46 17.97
N VAL A 162 -13.88 -19.22 18.89
CA VAL A 162 -13.88 -18.02 19.72
C VAL A 162 -12.73 -18.00 20.74
N SER A 163 -12.22 -16.81 21.09
CA SER A 163 -11.13 -16.65 22.04
C SER A 163 -11.49 -17.19 23.43
N ARG A 164 -10.51 -17.76 24.13
CA ARG A 164 -10.67 -18.37 25.46
C ARG A 164 -9.94 -17.60 26.54
N LEU A 165 -10.37 -17.78 27.79
CA LEU A 165 -9.66 -17.25 28.96
C LEU A 165 -8.32 -17.98 29.12
N SER A 166 -7.23 -17.22 29.29
CA SER A 166 -5.91 -17.72 29.65
C SER A 166 -5.38 -16.97 30.89
N PRO A 167 -4.33 -17.47 31.58
CA PRO A 167 -3.71 -16.76 32.71
C PRO A 167 -3.23 -15.34 32.36
N SER A 168 -3.06 -15.03 31.07
CA SER A 168 -2.61 -13.73 30.55
C SER A 168 -3.73 -12.92 29.87
N GLY A 169 -5.00 -13.27 30.13
CA GLY A 169 -6.20 -12.66 29.56
C GLY A 169 -6.87 -13.49 28.45
N VAL A 170 -7.92 -12.94 27.84
CA VAL A 170 -8.68 -13.58 26.75
C VAL A 170 -7.85 -13.57 25.46
N LYS A 171 -7.56 -14.77 24.93
CA LYS A 171 -6.74 -14.96 23.72
C LYS A 171 -7.25 -16.14 22.90
N ASP A 172 -7.02 -16.09 21.60
CA ASP A 172 -7.31 -17.20 20.69
C ASP A 172 -6.49 -18.44 21.06
N GLY A 173 -7.03 -19.60 20.68
CA GLY A 173 -6.31 -20.87 20.67
C GLY A 173 -5.23 -20.94 19.57
N LYS A 174 -5.02 -22.14 19.02
CA LYS A 174 -4.05 -22.37 17.95
C LYS A 174 -4.57 -21.75 16.64
N TRP A 175 -3.74 -20.97 15.96
CA TRP A 175 -4.07 -20.43 14.64
C TRP A 175 -3.73 -21.43 13.54
N HIS A 176 -4.60 -21.53 12.53
CA HIS A 176 -4.40 -22.27 11.29
C HIS A 176 -3.65 -21.43 10.28
N SER A 177 -2.77 -22.05 9.47
CA SER A 177 -1.92 -21.37 8.50
C SER A 177 -2.58 -21.10 7.14
N GLY A 178 -3.87 -21.39 7.00
CA GLY A 178 -4.61 -21.21 5.74
C GLY A 178 -4.48 -19.79 5.20
N PHE A 179 -4.62 -18.79 6.08
CA PHE A 179 -4.52 -17.38 5.69
C PHE A 179 -3.18 -17.01 5.07
N LEU A 180 -2.10 -17.55 5.63
CA LEU A 180 -0.77 -17.24 5.15
C LEU A 180 -0.51 -17.88 3.78
N ARG A 181 -1.09 -19.05 3.51
CA ARG A 181 -0.94 -19.72 2.20
C ARG A 181 -1.56 -18.92 1.07
N PHE A 182 -2.81 -18.50 1.22
CA PHE A 182 -3.46 -17.70 0.17
C PHE A 182 -2.88 -16.28 0.08
N ALA A 183 -2.47 -15.67 1.20
CA ALA A 183 -1.76 -14.39 1.17
C ALA A 183 -0.42 -14.49 0.42
N GLN A 184 0.37 -15.54 0.67
CA GLN A 184 1.64 -15.78 -0.03
C GLN A 184 1.44 -16.03 -1.53
N GLN A 185 0.44 -16.83 -1.89
CA GLN A 185 0.16 -17.15 -3.29
C GLN A 185 -0.33 -15.93 -4.07
N ALA A 186 -1.19 -15.11 -3.47
CA ALA A 186 -1.68 -13.88 -4.09
C ALA A 186 -0.69 -12.71 -3.98
N LYS A 187 0.45 -12.88 -3.27
CA LYS A 187 1.36 -11.79 -2.89
C LYS A 187 0.61 -10.61 -2.23
N SER A 188 -0.37 -10.93 -1.38
CA SER A 188 -1.26 -9.95 -0.77
C SER A 188 -0.69 -9.38 0.52
N PRO A 189 -0.78 -8.07 0.79
CA PRO A 189 -0.51 -7.55 2.12
C PRO A 189 -1.50 -8.12 3.15
N ILE A 190 -1.07 -8.12 4.41
CA ILE A 190 -1.86 -8.57 5.56
C ILE A 190 -2.14 -7.40 6.51
N VAL A 191 -3.39 -7.20 6.90
CA VAL A 191 -3.80 -6.19 7.91
C VAL A 191 -4.27 -6.91 9.18
N PRO A 192 -3.59 -6.72 10.33
CA PRO A 192 -4.04 -7.28 11.59
C PRO A 192 -5.08 -6.38 12.27
N VAL A 193 -6.21 -6.94 12.67
CA VAL A 193 -7.27 -6.25 13.43
C VAL A 193 -7.44 -6.93 14.79
N TYR A 194 -7.15 -6.19 15.86
CA TYR A 194 -7.41 -6.66 17.22
C TYR A 194 -8.76 -6.16 17.71
N ILE A 195 -9.68 -7.09 17.96
CA ILE A 195 -10.99 -6.84 18.56
C ILE A 195 -10.83 -6.88 20.09
N ASP A 196 -11.01 -5.75 20.75
CA ASP A 196 -10.93 -5.62 22.20
C ASP A 196 -12.31 -5.76 22.83
N ALA A 197 -12.83 -6.98 22.75
CA ALA A 197 -14.04 -7.37 23.45
C ALA A 197 -13.77 -8.55 24.37
N LYS A 198 -14.60 -8.67 25.41
CA LYS A 198 -14.57 -9.79 26.36
C LYS A 198 -15.98 -10.32 26.54
N ASN A 199 -16.15 -11.63 26.58
CA ASN A 199 -17.42 -12.27 26.96
C ASN A 199 -17.65 -12.17 28.47
N SER A 200 -18.85 -12.52 28.91
CA SER A 200 -19.22 -12.50 30.33
C SER A 200 -18.47 -13.60 31.10
N ALA A 201 -18.28 -13.42 32.41
CA ALA A 201 -17.61 -14.40 33.26
C ALA A 201 -18.31 -15.78 33.25
N LYS A 202 -19.62 -15.82 32.98
CA LYS A 202 -20.43 -17.05 32.91
C LYS A 202 -20.07 -17.93 31.70
N PHE A 203 -19.79 -17.33 30.55
CA PHE A 203 -19.31 -18.06 29.36
C PHE A 203 -17.93 -18.68 29.59
N TYR A 204 -17.00 -17.92 30.19
CA TYR A 204 -15.67 -18.45 30.47
C TYR A 204 -15.71 -19.64 31.44
N GLY A 205 -16.57 -19.60 32.46
CA GLY A 205 -16.78 -20.73 33.38
C GLY A 205 -17.32 -22.00 32.72
N LEU A 206 -18.33 -21.89 31.84
CA LEU A 206 -18.95 -23.04 31.17
C LEU A 206 -18.13 -23.60 30.01
N SER A 207 -17.37 -22.76 29.30
CA SER A 207 -16.46 -23.19 28.23
C SER A 207 -15.32 -24.10 28.73
N MET A 208 -15.01 -24.01 30.03
CA MET A 208 -14.03 -24.87 30.72
C MET A 208 -14.60 -26.25 31.07
N MET A 209 -15.93 -26.41 31.07
CA MET A 209 -16.65 -27.62 31.51
C MET A 209 -17.13 -28.51 30.34
N TYR A 210 -17.75 -27.95 29.28
CA TYR A 210 -18.24 -28.74 28.14
C TYR A 210 -18.35 -27.94 26.82
N LYS A 211 -17.64 -28.39 25.77
CA LYS A 211 -17.48 -27.65 24.50
C LYS A 211 -18.78 -27.44 23.69
N PRO A 212 -19.63 -28.43 23.44
CA PRO A 212 -20.87 -28.22 22.67
C PRO A 212 -21.88 -27.27 23.35
N ALA A 213 -22.00 -27.32 24.68
CA ALA A 213 -22.88 -26.43 25.44
C ALA A 213 -22.42 -24.96 25.40
N SER A 214 -21.10 -24.73 25.30
CA SER A 214 -20.55 -23.38 25.19
C SER A 214 -20.94 -22.68 23.88
N THR A 215 -21.11 -23.42 22.77
CA THR A 215 -21.56 -22.88 21.47
C THR A 215 -23.01 -22.39 21.52
N LEU A 216 -23.87 -23.08 22.26
CA LEU A 216 -25.29 -22.69 22.44
C LEU A 216 -25.42 -21.43 23.30
N LEU A 217 -24.52 -21.24 24.28
CA LEU A 217 -24.48 -20.05 25.12
C LEU A 217 -23.91 -18.81 24.41
N LEU A 218 -23.19 -18.97 23.29
CA LEU A 218 -22.74 -17.83 22.47
C LEU A 218 -23.91 -17.04 21.90
N VAL A 219 -24.97 -17.72 21.50
CA VAL A 219 -26.19 -17.05 21.01
C VAL A 219 -26.84 -16.27 22.16
N ASN A 220 -26.88 -16.85 23.36
CA ASN A 220 -27.41 -16.19 24.54
C ASN A 220 -26.55 -14.98 24.96
N GLU A 221 -25.22 -15.05 24.82
CA GLU A 221 -24.31 -13.91 25.04
C GLU A 221 -24.46 -12.81 23.99
N MET A 222 -24.65 -13.17 22.73
CA MET A 222 -24.91 -12.21 21.64
C MET A 222 -26.15 -11.36 21.96
N PHE A 223 -27.22 -11.96 22.49
CA PHE A 223 -28.41 -11.24 22.91
C PHE A 223 -28.27 -10.54 24.27
N ASN A 224 -27.51 -11.09 25.23
CA ASN A 224 -27.24 -10.42 26.51
C ASN A 224 -26.33 -9.19 26.37
N LYS A 225 -25.60 -9.06 25.25
CA LYS A 225 -24.82 -7.88 24.89
C LYS A 225 -25.59 -6.85 24.06
N GLN A 226 -26.92 -6.93 24.03
CA GLN A 226 -27.75 -5.84 23.49
C GLN A 226 -27.30 -4.51 24.13
N GLN A 227 -26.92 -3.53 23.30
CA GLN A 227 -26.25 -2.26 23.68
C GLN A 227 -24.73 -2.31 23.92
N GLY A 228 -23.97 -2.97 23.04
CA GLY A 228 -22.50 -3.03 23.12
C GLY A 228 -21.79 -2.22 22.03
N ASN A 229 -20.75 -1.47 22.39
CA ASN A 229 -19.76 -0.96 21.43
C ASN A 229 -18.56 -1.92 21.35
N VAL A 230 -18.26 -2.41 20.14
CA VAL A 230 -17.10 -3.26 19.87
C VAL A 230 -15.90 -2.39 19.50
N ALA A 231 -14.98 -2.20 20.45
CA ALA A 231 -13.74 -1.49 20.20
C ALA A 231 -12.75 -2.36 19.40
N MET A 232 -12.16 -1.79 18.35
CA MET A 232 -11.16 -2.47 17.52
C MET A 232 -9.91 -1.60 17.33
N ARG A 233 -8.77 -2.26 17.20
CA ARG A 233 -7.46 -1.68 16.87
C ARG A 233 -7.03 -2.23 15.52
N ILE A 234 -6.68 -1.39 14.57
CA ILE A 234 -6.24 -1.83 13.24
C ILE A 234 -4.75 -1.53 13.11
N GLY A 235 -3.93 -2.56 12.96
CA GLY A 235 -2.50 -2.40 12.71
C GLY A 235 -2.22 -1.98 11.27
N GLN A 236 -1.03 -1.41 11.07
CA GLN A 236 -0.51 -1.08 9.75
C GLN A 236 -0.41 -2.32 8.86
N GLN A 237 -0.41 -2.10 7.55
CA GLN A 237 -0.27 -3.18 6.57
C GLN A 237 1.10 -3.83 6.70
N ILE A 238 1.13 -5.15 6.63
CA ILE A 238 2.34 -5.96 6.54
C ILE A 238 2.51 -6.39 5.08
N PRO A 239 3.46 -5.80 4.32
CA PRO A 239 3.70 -6.14 2.91
C PRO A 239 4.14 -7.59 2.73
N TYR A 240 3.94 -8.13 1.52
CA TYR A 240 4.34 -9.49 1.17
C TYR A 240 5.83 -9.73 1.41
N GLU A 241 6.65 -8.77 0.99
CA GLU A 241 8.11 -8.77 1.08
C GLU A 241 8.56 -8.86 2.55
N SER A 242 7.85 -8.20 3.47
CA SER A 242 8.20 -8.20 4.89
C SER A 242 8.09 -9.58 5.52
N TYR A 243 7.04 -10.35 5.20
CA TYR A 243 6.89 -11.69 5.79
C TYR A 243 7.50 -12.79 4.92
N GLN A 244 7.76 -12.52 3.63
CA GLN A 244 8.46 -13.45 2.74
C GLN A 244 9.95 -13.54 3.08
N SER A 245 10.60 -12.41 3.36
CA SER A 245 12.04 -12.31 3.71
C SER A 245 12.44 -13.07 4.97
N ILE A 246 11.51 -13.31 5.90
CA ILE A 246 11.77 -14.09 7.11
C ILE A 246 11.86 -15.58 6.75
N ALA A 247 13.07 -16.15 6.84
CA ALA A 247 13.37 -17.54 6.50
C ALA A 247 12.98 -18.52 7.63
N VAL A 248 11.68 -18.64 7.93
CA VAL A 248 11.14 -19.62 8.90
C VAL A 248 9.94 -20.38 8.32
N ASP A 249 9.61 -21.53 8.91
CA ASP A 249 8.49 -22.35 8.46
C ASP A 249 7.13 -21.66 8.66
N ILE A 250 6.12 -22.09 7.89
CA ILE A 250 4.79 -21.46 7.90
C ILE A 250 4.09 -21.49 9.26
N LYS A 251 4.33 -22.51 10.11
CA LYS A 251 3.73 -22.60 11.44
C LYS A 251 4.36 -21.57 12.36
N THR A 252 5.67 -21.38 12.27
CA THR A 252 6.38 -20.34 13.01
C THR A 252 5.95 -18.94 12.55
N LYS A 253 5.88 -18.68 11.24
CA LYS A 253 5.32 -17.42 10.71
C LYS A 253 3.92 -17.14 11.25
N THR A 254 3.05 -18.16 11.26
CA THR A 254 1.68 -18.06 11.80
C THR A 254 1.67 -17.63 13.28
N LYS A 255 2.58 -18.17 14.10
CA LYS A 255 2.74 -17.73 15.51
C LYS A 255 3.21 -16.27 15.60
N LEU A 256 4.12 -15.84 14.73
CA LEU A 256 4.60 -14.46 14.68
C LEU A 256 3.47 -13.49 14.31
N PHE A 257 2.60 -13.83 13.35
CA PHE A 257 1.40 -13.03 13.04
C PHE A 257 0.46 -12.91 14.23
N LYS A 258 0.20 -14.01 14.93
CA LYS A 258 -0.58 -13.98 16.16
C LYS A 258 0.06 -13.02 17.18
N GLN A 259 1.35 -13.18 17.45
CA GLN A 259 2.06 -12.30 18.39
C GLN A 259 2.03 -10.83 17.96
N HIS A 260 2.19 -10.55 16.66
CA HIS A 260 2.07 -9.21 16.10
C HIS A 260 0.69 -8.61 16.38
N LEU A 261 -0.40 -9.35 16.09
CA LEU A 261 -1.77 -8.91 16.35
C LEU A 261 -2.00 -8.57 17.84
N TYR A 262 -1.56 -9.42 18.77
CA TYR A 262 -1.73 -9.16 20.20
C TYR A 262 -0.87 -8.02 20.75
N ARG A 263 0.19 -7.59 20.03
CA ARG A 263 0.98 -6.39 20.39
C ARG A 263 0.22 -5.09 20.13
N LEU A 264 -0.75 -5.09 19.22
CA LEU A 264 -1.61 -3.92 18.93
C LEU A 264 -2.37 -3.43 20.17
N LYS A 265 -2.77 -4.36 21.04
CA LYS A 265 -3.46 -4.03 22.31
C LYS A 265 -2.66 -3.07 23.18
N LYS A 266 -1.34 -3.25 23.24
CA LYS A 266 -0.43 -2.47 24.10
C LYS A 266 0.31 -1.38 23.34
N SER A 267 -0.06 -1.11 22.09
CA SER A 267 0.66 -0.18 21.19
C SER A 267 2.17 -0.43 21.16
N ARG A 268 2.58 -1.70 21.22
CA ARG A 268 3.99 -2.11 21.17
C ARG A 268 4.44 -2.25 19.72
N ALA A 269 5.73 -2.02 19.47
CA ALA A 269 6.33 -2.24 18.16
C ALA A 269 6.02 -3.65 17.61
N GLY A 270 5.63 -3.68 16.34
CA GLY A 270 5.32 -4.91 15.61
C GLY A 270 6.52 -5.85 15.50
N ILE A 271 6.26 -7.07 15.01
CA ILE A 271 7.32 -8.05 14.69
C ILE A 271 7.77 -7.92 13.24
N PHE A 272 6.86 -7.56 12.35
CA PHE A 272 7.11 -7.42 10.92
C PHE A 272 7.33 -5.95 10.59
N LYS A 273 8.08 -5.67 9.53
CA LYS A 273 8.10 -4.34 8.93
C LYS A 273 6.70 -4.04 8.40
N THR A 274 6.21 -2.84 8.66
CA THR A 274 4.88 -2.39 8.28
C THR A 274 4.96 -1.11 7.46
N GLN A 275 3.92 -0.85 6.68
CA GLN A 275 3.76 0.38 5.92
C GLN A 275 2.51 1.12 6.39
N SER A 276 2.60 2.45 6.49
CA SER A 276 1.44 3.28 6.82
C SER A 276 0.41 3.20 5.70
N ALA A 277 -0.87 3.38 6.04
CA ALA A 277 -1.89 3.73 5.06
C ALA A 277 -1.46 4.96 4.25
N ILE A 278 -1.71 4.94 2.95
CA ILE A 278 -1.66 6.15 2.12
C ILE A 278 -2.91 6.98 2.44
N ALA A 279 -2.75 8.30 2.55
CA ALA A 279 -3.87 9.17 2.84
C ALA A 279 -4.96 9.08 1.75
N PRO A 280 -6.22 9.35 2.11
CA PRO A 280 -7.27 9.59 1.13
C PRO A 280 -6.91 10.73 0.17
N HIS A 281 -7.34 10.60 -1.08
CA HIS A 281 -7.32 11.68 -2.07
C HIS A 281 -8.15 12.88 -1.63
N GLU A 282 -7.73 14.06 -2.04
CA GLU A 282 -8.46 15.31 -1.84
C GLU A 282 -9.76 15.35 -2.66
N ASP A 283 -10.69 16.23 -2.26
CA ASP A 283 -11.91 16.45 -3.04
C ASP A 283 -11.57 17.01 -4.43
N ARG A 284 -12.10 16.38 -5.48
CA ARG A 284 -11.78 16.73 -6.86
C ARG A 284 -12.18 18.16 -7.24
N LYS A 285 -13.27 18.70 -6.66
CA LYS A 285 -13.71 20.07 -6.96
C LYS A 285 -12.78 21.09 -6.29
N ALA A 286 -12.46 20.87 -5.01
CA ALA A 286 -11.49 21.68 -4.29
C ALA A 286 -10.12 21.68 -4.98
N LEU A 287 -9.66 20.49 -5.40
CA LEU A 287 -8.41 20.33 -6.14
C LEU A 287 -8.44 21.07 -7.48
N LYS A 288 -9.51 20.93 -8.28
CA LYS A 288 -9.66 21.68 -9.54
C LYS A 288 -9.56 23.18 -9.30
N HIS A 289 -10.26 23.69 -8.30
CA HIS A 289 -10.25 25.12 -7.99
C HIS A 289 -8.84 25.62 -7.64
N ALA A 290 -8.13 24.89 -6.79
CA ALA A 290 -6.75 25.21 -6.42
C ALA A 290 -5.82 25.18 -7.65
N ILE A 291 -5.89 24.12 -8.48
CA ILE A 291 -5.05 23.99 -9.69
C ILE A 291 -5.29 25.14 -10.67
N LYS A 292 -6.54 25.57 -10.85
CA LYS A 292 -6.87 26.68 -11.75
C LYS A 292 -6.36 28.04 -11.26
N ALA A 293 -6.06 28.17 -9.98
CA ALA A 293 -5.43 29.37 -9.43
C ALA A 293 -3.90 29.40 -9.60
N CYS A 294 -3.28 28.27 -9.96
CA CYS A 294 -1.85 28.18 -10.23
C CYS A 294 -1.46 28.93 -11.52
N GLU A 295 -0.17 29.21 -11.66
CA GLU A 295 0.36 29.82 -12.88
C GLU A 295 0.24 28.81 -14.04
N TYR A 296 -0.48 29.19 -15.08
CA TYR A 296 -0.66 28.35 -16.27
C TYR A 296 0.55 28.47 -17.21
N LEU A 297 1.14 27.34 -17.58
CA LEU A 297 2.30 27.28 -18.49
C LEU A 297 1.92 26.84 -19.91
N GLY A 298 0.78 26.17 -20.09
CA GLY A 298 0.24 25.81 -21.40
C GLY A 298 -0.46 24.45 -21.46
N GLN A 299 -0.89 24.05 -22.66
CA GLN A 299 -1.59 22.79 -22.92
C GLN A 299 -0.83 21.89 -23.90
N THR A 300 -0.91 20.58 -23.66
CA THR A 300 -0.41 19.52 -24.54
C THR A 300 -1.36 19.31 -25.74
N GLN A 301 -0.91 18.51 -26.71
CA GLN A 301 -1.68 18.24 -27.93
C GLN A 301 -2.99 17.47 -27.67
N ASP A 302 -3.02 16.66 -26.62
CA ASP A 302 -4.15 15.84 -26.17
C ASP A 302 -4.91 16.47 -25.00
N GLY A 303 -4.77 17.79 -24.80
CA GLY A 303 -5.63 18.55 -23.88
C GLY A 303 -5.17 18.62 -22.43
N LYS A 304 -4.11 17.90 -22.03
CA LYS A 304 -3.57 17.99 -20.66
C LYS A 304 -2.96 19.37 -20.42
N CYS A 305 -3.25 19.93 -19.27
CA CYS A 305 -2.81 21.28 -18.91
C CYS A 305 -1.58 21.20 -18.01
N ILE A 306 -0.68 22.18 -18.13
CA ILE A 306 0.54 22.28 -17.35
C ILE A 306 0.47 23.55 -16.51
N TYR A 307 0.64 23.39 -15.20
CA TYR A 307 0.63 24.48 -14.23
C TYR A 307 1.93 24.48 -13.41
N LEU A 308 2.31 25.65 -12.94
CA LEU A 308 3.36 25.85 -11.96
C LEU A 308 2.72 26.26 -10.64
N HIS A 309 3.05 25.50 -9.61
CA HIS A 309 2.54 25.69 -8.26
C HIS A 309 3.65 26.06 -7.29
N ARG A 310 3.30 26.90 -6.33
CA ARG A 310 4.13 27.31 -5.19
C ARG A 310 3.36 26.97 -3.92
N TYR A 311 4.04 26.36 -2.96
CA TYR A 311 3.44 25.99 -1.69
C TYR A 311 2.63 27.13 -1.05
N GLN A 312 1.47 26.78 -0.49
CA GLN A 312 0.63 27.69 0.29
C GLN A 312 0.27 27.08 1.65
N GLU A 313 -0.23 27.90 2.57
CA GLU A 313 -0.85 27.35 3.78
C GLU A 313 -2.15 26.59 3.43
N ASN A 314 -2.42 25.50 4.13
CA ASN A 314 -3.60 24.65 3.89
C ASN A 314 -3.73 24.09 2.46
N ASP A 315 -2.61 23.85 1.79
CA ASP A 315 -2.53 23.50 0.38
C ASP A 315 -3.07 22.09 0.02
N PRO A 316 -4.22 22.00 -0.69
CA PRO A 316 -4.76 20.72 -1.15
C PRO A 316 -3.91 20.09 -2.26
N ILE A 317 -3.23 20.89 -3.09
CA ILE A 317 -2.41 20.38 -4.19
C ILE A 317 -1.23 19.61 -3.62
N MET A 318 -0.57 20.15 -2.59
CA MET A 318 0.57 19.46 -1.97
C MET A 318 0.15 18.20 -1.21
N ARG A 319 -1.01 18.21 -0.54
CA ARG A 319 -1.55 17.00 0.07
C ARG A 319 -1.85 15.91 -0.95
N GLU A 320 -2.40 16.27 -2.11
CA GLU A 320 -2.67 15.33 -3.20
C GLU A 320 -1.38 14.84 -3.87
N ILE A 321 -0.43 15.72 -4.16
CA ILE A 321 0.90 15.36 -4.68
C ILE A 321 1.58 14.34 -3.76
N GLY A 322 1.55 14.55 -2.44
CA GLY A 322 2.13 13.62 -1.48
C GLY A 322 1.45 12.25 -1.48
N VAL A 323 0.14 12.18 -1.70
CA VAL A 323 -0.60 10.91 -1.87
C VAL A 323 -0.16 10.21 -3.15
N LEU A 324 -0.17 10.91 -4.28
CA LEU A 324 0.11 10.35 -5.59
C LEU A 324 1.58 9.93 -5.75
N ARG A 325 2.52 10.68 -5.16
CA ARG A 325 3.94 10.30 -5.06
C ARG A 325 4.09 8.97 -4.35
N GLU A 326 3.54 8.86 -3.15
CA GLU A 326 3.65 7.64 -2.34
C GLU A 326 3.02 6.44 -3.07
N GLN A 327 1.89 6.63 -3.74
CA GLN A 327 1.27 5.59 -4.58
C GLN A 327 2.17 5.16 -5.74
N ALA A 328 2.72 6.12 -6.49
CA ALA A 328 3.57 5.83 -7.64
C ALA A 328 4.89 5.16 -7.22
N PHE A 329 5.53 5.65 -6.16
CA PHE A 329 6.80 5.12 -5.68
C PHE A 329 6.66 3.72 -5.06
N ARG A 330 5.65 3.48 -4.21
CA ARG A 330 5.41 2.12 -3.68
C ARG A 330 5.14 1.09 -4.76
N ALA A 331 4.46 1.48 -5.84
CA ALA A 331 4.14 0.59 -6.95
C ALA A 331 5.39 0.10 -7.72
N VAL A 332 6.54 0.77 -7.55
CA VAL A 332 7.85 0.35 -8.10
C VAL A 332 8.86 -0.09 -7.03
N GLY A 333 8.40 -0.29 -5.78
CA GLY A 333 9.24 -0.73 -4.67
C GLY A 333 10.09 0.37 -4.02
N GLU A 334 9.71 1.64 -4.24
CA GLU A 334 10.33 2.84 -3.69
C GLU A 334 9.37 3.51 -2.67
N GLY A 335 9.68 4.72 -2.21
CA GLY A 335 8.77 5.54 -1.40
C GLY A 335 9.14 5.62 0.08
N SER A 336 8.50 6.56 0.78
CA SER A 336 8.77 6.87 2.18
C SER A 336 8.16 5.87 3.17
N ASN A 337 7.19 5.07 2.72
CA ASN A 337 6.31 4.22 3.54
C ASN A 337 5.43 5.00 4.54
N LEU A 338 5.33 6.32 4.36
CA LEU A 338 4.52 7.22 5.17
C LEU A 338 3.12 7.44 4.58
N ARG A 339 2.31 8.22 5.29
CA ARG A 339 0.94 8.56 4.87
C ARG A 339 0.89 9.43 3.62
N ARG A 340 1.90 10.27 3.43
CA ARG A 340 2.14 11.10 2.24
C ARG A 340 3.64 11.26 2.06
N ASP A 341 4.07 11.33 0.82
CA ASP A 341 5.46 11.62 0.46
C ASP A 341 5.65 13.14 0.31
N ILE A 342 5.86 13.80 1.46
CA ILE A 342 6.12 15.24 1.57
C ILE A 342 7.29 15.44 2.53
N ASP A 343 8.21 16.32 2.18
CA ASP A 343 9.35 16.71 3.01
C ASP A 343 9.37 18.23 3.23
N HIS A 344 10.38 18.71 3.96
CA HIS A 344 10.51 20.14 4.27
C HIS A 344 10.94 20.99 3.07
N PHE A 345 11.53 20.38 2.02
CA PHE A 345 11.93 21.08 0.80
C PHE A 345 10.72 21.49 -0.03
N ASP A 346 9.64 20.71 0.00
CA ASP A 346 8.40 21.03 -0.73
C ASP A 346 7.84 22.44 -0.42
N LYS A 347 8.19 23.04 0.73
CA LYS A 347 7.74 24.39 1.10
C LYS A 347 8.33 25.51 0.24
N HIS A 348 9.57 25.39 -0.19
CA HIS A 348 10.26 26.42 -0.99
C HIS A 348 10.56 26.00 -2.42
N TYR A 349 10.32 24.73 -2.76
CA TYR A 349 10.42 24.27 -4.13
C TYR A 349 9.18 24.63 -4.94
N LEU A 350 9.39 24.69 -6.25
CA LEU A 350 8.34 24.80 -7.25
C LEU A 350 7.82 23.40 -7.61
N HIS A 351 6.53 23.34 -7.94
CA HIS A 351 5.88 22.10 -8.35
C HIS A 351 5.24 22.28 -9.72
N LEU A 352 5.82 21.63 -10.71
CA LEU A 352 5.21 21.49 -12.03
C LEU A 352 4.14 20.40 -11.98
N ILE A 353 2.94 20.73 -12.43
CA ILE A 353 1.79 19.85 -12.37
C ILE A 353 1.26 19.61 -13.77
N LEU A 354 1.12 18.34 -14.12
CA LEU A 354 0.39 17.91 -15.30
C LEU A 354 -1.03 17.51 -14.89
N TRP A 355 -2.02 18.22 -15.41
CA TRP A 355 -3.43 18.13 -15.02
C TRP A 355 -4.31 17.58 -16.14
N ASP A 356 -5.23 16.70 -15.77
CA ASP A 356 -6.29 16.20 -16.64
C ASP A 356 -7.63 16.88 -16.32
N ASP A 357 -8.13 17.75 -17.20
CA ASP A 357 -9.39 18.48 -16.93
C ASP A 357 -10.63 17.60 -17.08
N ASP A 358 -10.55 16.50 -17.83
CA ASP A 358 -11.66 15.58 -18.05
C ASP A 358 -11.85 14.67 -16.84
N GLU A 359 -10.75 14.14 -16.31
CA GLU A 359 -10.75 13.21 -15.17
C GLU A 359 -10.73 13.92 -13.80
N LEU A 360 -10.42 15.22 -13.79
CA LEU A 360 -10.25 16.06 -12.60
C LEU A 360 -9.18 15.53 -11.65
N GLU A 361 -8.01 15.17 -12.19
CA GLU A 361 -6.91 14.60 -11.42
C GLU A 361 -5.53 15.05 -11.92
N ILE A 362 -4.54 14.95 -11.04
CA ILE A 362 -3.14 15.18 -11.37
C ILE A 362 -2.59 13.93 -12.07
N VAL A 363 -2.11 14.09 -13.31
CA VAL A 363 -1.47 13.03 -14.09
C VAL A 363 -0.08 12.69 -13.55
N GLY A 364 0.64 13.70 -13.10
CA GLY A 364 1.99 13.61 -12.57
C GLY A 364 2.52 14.99 -12.18
N ALA A 365 3.61 15.01 -11.45
CA ALA A 365 4.26 16.26 -11.07
C ALA A 365 5.79 16.12 -11.06
N TYR A 366 6.46 17.27 -11.12
CA TYR A 366 7.91 17.37 -10.98
C TYR A 366 8.24 18.53 -10.03
N ARG A 367 8.97 18.26 -8.96
CA ARG A 367 9.50 19.28 -8.07
C ARG A 367 10.83 19.84 -8.58
N PHE A 368 11.01 21.16 -8.51
CA PHE A 368 12.29 21.79 -8.81
C PHE A 368 12.55 23.08 -8.05
N ALA A 369 13.82 23.44 -7.88
CA ALA A 369 14.25 24.66 -7.19
C ALA A 369 15.32 25.40 -7.96
N ASP A 370 15.22 26.73 -7.94
CA ASP A 370 16.31 27.60 -8.34
C ASP A 370 17.41 27.53 -7.27
N THR A 371 18.57 27.00 -7.63
CA THR A 371 19.61 26.74 -6.63
C THR A 371 20.28 28.02 -6.15
N ASN A 372 20.40 29.04 -6.99
CA ASN A 372 20.96 30.32 -6.59
C ASN A 372 20.03 31.03 -5.58
N ASP A 373 18.73 31.04 -5.86
CA ASP A 373 17.74 31.68 -4.99
C ASP A 373 17.64 30.93 -3.63
N VAL A 374 17.63 29.59 -3.65
CA VAL A 374 17.60 28.78 -2.42
C VAL A 374 18.87 28.95 -1.60
N ILE A 375 20.06 28.88 -2.21
CA ILE A 375 21.33 29.05 -1.48
C ILE A 375 21.41 30.43 -0.84
N SER A 376 20.97 31.47 -1.55
CA SER A 376 21.02 32.85 -1.02
C SER A 376 20.14 33.05 0.23
N THR A 377 19.11 32.23 0.41
CA THR A 377 18.12 32.37 1.51
C THR A 377 18.28 31.33 2.61
N GLN A 378 18.72 30.11 2.28
CA GLN A 378 18.77 28.95 3.18
C GLN A 378 20.13 28.24 3.23
N GLY A 379 21.11 28.71 2.45
CA GLY A 379 22.39 28.01 2.26
C GLY A 379 22.24 26.68 1.50
N LEU A 380 23.33 25.91 1.44
CA LEU A 380 23.36 24.61 0.75
C LEU A 380 22.39 23.60 1.36
N THR A 381 22.12 23.68 2.67
CA THR A 381 21.16 22.83 3.37
C THR A 381 19.72 23.01 2.88
N GLY A 382 19.42 24.09 2.15
CA GLY A 382 18.13 24.27 1.49
C GLY A 382 17.93 23.39 0.25
N LEU A 383 18.99 22.75 -0.26
CA LEU A 383 18.94 21.86 -1.42
C LEU A 383 18.81 20.39 -0.99
N TYR A 384 17.83 19.68 -1.56
CA TYR A 384 17.58 18.26 -1.29
C TYR A 384 18.78 17.39 -1.63
N SER A 385 19.36 17.56 -2.81
CA SER A 385 20.54 16.83 -3.26
C SER A 385 21.73 17.00 -2.31
N HIS A 386 21.84 18.12 -1.59
CA HIS A 386 22.90 18.31 -0.61
C HIS A 386 22.73 17.45 0.67
N SER A 387 21.50 16.96 0.94
CA SER A 387 21.27 15.99 2.02
C SER A 387 21.79 14.60 1.68
N LEU A 388 21.98 14.30 0.39
CA LEU A 388 22.48 13.00 -0.10
C LEU A 388 23.95 13.07 -0.55
N PHE A 389 24.38 14.24 -1.02
CA PHE A 389 25.71 14.46 -1.61
C PHE A 389 26.41 15.67 -0.97
N ASP A 390 27.69 15.54 -0.69
CA ASP A 390 28.56 16.67 -0.36
C ASP A 390 28.98 17.38 -1.66
N PHE A 391 28.85 18.71 -1.69
CA PHE A 391 29.25 19.54 -2.82
C PHE A 391 30.56 20.24 -2.52
N CYS A 392 31.53 20.09 -3.41
CA CYS A 392 32.81 20.80 -3.35
C CYS A 392 32.66 22.23 -3.87
N GLU A 393 33.66 23.08 -3.63
CA GLU A 393 33.64 24.49 -4.04
C GLU A 393 33.48 24.64 -5.56
N GLU A 394 34.03 23.70 -6.32
CA GLU A 394 33.95 23.62 -7.78
C GLU A 394 32.51 23.40 -8.31
N MET A 395 31.57 23.00 -7.46
CA MET A 395 30.15 22.88 -7.81
C MET A 395 29.45 24.25 -7.90
N THR A 396 29.99 25.29 -7.25
CA THR A 396 29.42 26.64 -7.17
C THR A 396 29.00 27.24 -8.52
N PRO A 397 29.82 27.24 -9.60
CA PRO A 397 29.40 27.79 -10.89
C PRO A 397 28.20 27.05 -11.51
N TYR A 398 28.05 25.76 -11.23
CA TYR A 398 26.91 24.98 -11.70
C TYR A 398 25.64 25.34 -10.90
N LEU A 399 25.77 25.53 -9.58
CA LEU A 399 24.68 25.97 -8.69
C LEU A 399 24.21 27.40 -8.99
N ALA A 400 25.10 28.29 -9.44
CA ALA A 400 24.72 29.66 -9.80
C ALA A 400 23.77 29.73 -11.01
N GLN A 401 23.78 28.71 -11.89
CA GLN A 401 22.91 28.60 -13.07
C GLN A 401 22.08 27.30 -13.04
N GLY A 402 21.87 26.76 -11.84
CA GLY A 402 21.29 25.46 -11.61
C GLY A 402 19.78 25.52 -11.39
N LEU A 403 19.09 24.54 -11.94
CA LEU A 403 17.75 24.16 -11.54
C LEU A 403 17.81 22.74 -11.00
N GLU A 404 17.65 22.60 -9.69
CA GLU A 404 17.59 21.28 -9.07
C GLU A 404 16.24 20.64 -9.37
N LEU A 405 16.25 19.37 -9.79
CA LEU A 405 15.09 18.56 -10.10
C LEU A 405 15.03 17.36 -9.15
N GLY A 406 13.86 17.06 -8.60
CA GLY A 406 13.67 15.84 -7.79
C GLY A 406 12.21 15.39 -7.70
N ARG A 407 12.00 14.21 -7.12
CA ARG A 407 10.65 13.68 -6.75
C ARG A 407 9.63 13.76 -7.90
N SER A 408 10.06 13.42 -9.12
CA SER A 408 9.13 13.31 -10.24
C SER A 408 8.35 12.02 -10.17
N PHE A 409 7.06 12.10 -10.51
CA PHE A 409 6.22 10.92 -10.62
C PHE A 409 5.16 11.11 -11.71
N VAL A 410 4.69 9.98 -12.22
CA VAL A 410 3.46 9.88 -13.00
C VAL A 410 2.61 8.85 -12.27
N GLN A 411 1.32 9.10 -12.07
CA GLN A 411 0.48 8.12 -11.38
C GLN A 411 0.32 6.84 -12.23
N PRO A 412 0.16 5.65 -11.63
CA PRO A 412 0.13 4.37 -12.35
C PRO A 412 -0.87 4.30 -13.52
N LYS A 413 -2.04 4.94 -13.38
CA LYS A 413 -3.08 5.03 -14.44
C LYS A 413 -2.57 5.64 -15.76
N TYR A 414 -1.48 6.40 -15.73
CA TYR A 414 -0.90 7.04 -16.91
C TYR A 414 0.48 6.49 -17.31
N TRP A 415 0.94 5.39 -16.72
CA TRP A 415 2.17 4.75 -17.15
C TRP A 415 2.07 4.22 -18.59
N GLY A 416 3.20 4.25 -19.30
CA GLY A 416 3.27 3.91 -20.73
C GLY A 416 2.68 4.97 -21.68
N LYS A 417 2.08 6.05 -21.15
CA LYS A 417 1.60 7.19 -21.94
C LYS A 417 2.68 8.27 -22.06
N ARG A 418 2.33 9.40 -22.70
CA ARG A 418 3.23 10.54 -22.96
C ARG A 418 3.44 11.46 -21.74
N SER A 419 2.93 11.11 -20.57
CA SER A 419 2.90 12.00 -19.39
C SER A 419 4.27 12.48 -18.95
N LEU A 420 5.30 11.63 -18.97
CA LEU A 420 6.66 12.05 -18.63
C LEU A 420 7.22 13.05 -19.67
N ASP A 421 6.98 12.81 -20.97
CA ASP A 421 7.35 13.74 -22.05
C ASP A 421 6.63 15.10 -21.89
N TYR A 422 5.40 15.10 -21.37
CA TYR A 422 4.66 16.33 -21.07
C TYR A 422 5.21 17.10 -19.87
N LEU A 423 5.66 16.42 -18.81
CA LEU A 423 6.38 17.08 -17.73
C LEU A 423 7.66 17.76 -18.26
N TRP A 424 8.35 17.16 -19.22
CA TRP A 424 9.49 17.79 -19.87
C TRP A 424 9.12 18.99 -20.77
N PHE A 425 7.95 18.99 -21.41
CA PHE A 425 7.44 20.21 -22.04
C PHE A 425 7.21 21.33 -21.01
N GLY A 426 6.71 20.98 -19.82
CA GLY A 426 6.52 21.94 -18.75
C GLY A 426 7.83 22.52 -18.21
N ILE A 427 8.86 21.69 -18.01
CA ILE A 427 10.22 22.15 -17.67
C ILE A 427 10.74 23.10 -18.77
N GLY A 428 10.57 22.74 -20.04
CA GLY A 428 10.99 23.57 -21.15
C GLY A 428 10.25 24.91 -21.22
N ALA A 429 8.94 24.92 -20.98
CA ALA A 429 8.13 26.13 -20.90
C ALA A 429 8.58 27.04 -19.74
N PHE A 430 8.89 26.46 -18.58
CA PHE A 430 9.45 27.18 -17.44
C PHE A 430 10.80 27.81 -17.76
N ILE A 431 11.75 27.05 -18.33
CA ILE A 431 13.09 27.55 -18.70
C ILE A 431 13.00 28.66 -19.75
N ASN A 432 12.12 28.51 -20.75
CA ASN A 432 11.91 29.56 -21.75
C ASN A 432 11.38 30.86 -21.15
N LYS A 433 10.54 30.77 -20.11
CA LYS A 433 10.03 31.93 -19.40
C LYS A 433 11.09 32.56 -18.50
N TYR A 434 11.98 31.75 -17.94
CA TYR A 434 13.05 32.17 -17.02
C TYR A 434 14.43 31.72 -17.55
N PRO A 435 15.01 32.40 -18.56
CA PRO A 435 16.19 31.93 -19.30
C PRO A 435 17.53 32.13 -18.56
N LYS A 436 17.56 31.91 -17.24
CA LYS A 436 18.77 31.96 -16.39
C LYS A 436 19.39 30.58 -16.12
N TYR A 437 18.66 29.51 -16.39
CA TYR A 437 19.10 28.15 -16.10
C TYR A 437 19.90 27.56 -17.26
N ARG A 438 21.09 27.03 -16.93
CA ARG A 438 21.91 26.23 -17.85
C ARG A 438 21.99 24.78 -17.43
N TYR A 439 22.07 24.51 -16.13
CA TYR A 439 22.27 23.16 -15.60
C TYR A 439 20.99 22.64 -14.97
N LEU A 440 20.53 21.47 -15.37
CA LEU A 440 19.52 20.72 -14.62
C LEU A 440 20.21 19.59 -13.88
N PHE A 441 19.97 19.45 -12.58
CA PHE A 441 20.63 18.39 -11.82
C PHE A 441 19.77 17.86 -10.67
N GLY A 442 20.10 16.68 -10.17
CA GLY A 442 19.44 16.10 -9.01
C GLY A 442 19.56 14.58 -8.96
N PRO A 443 19.09 13.94 -7.88
CA PRO A 443 19.13 12.49 -7.76
C PRO A 443 18.14 11.83 -8.72
N VAL A 444 18.57 10.73 -9.34
CA VAL A 444 17.71 9.80 -10.08
C VAL A 444 17.90 8.39 -9.53
N THR A 445 16.79 7.71 -9.30
CA THR A 445 16.74 6.52 -8.46
C THR A 445 16.79 5.21 -9.26
N ILE A 446 17.50 4.23 -8.71
CA ILE A 446 17.44 2.80 -9.05
C ILE A 446 16.78 2.09 -7.88
N SER A 447 15.58 1.55 -8.11
CA SER A 447 14.79 0.84 -7.09
C SER A 447 15.58 -0.30 -6.43
N ASN A 448 15.46 -0.41 -5.11
CA ASN A 448 16.03 -1.50 -4.33
C ASN A 448 15.30 -2.85 -4.58
N SER A 449 14.14 -2.83 -5.26
CA SER A 449 13.48 -4.06 -5.71
C SER A 449 14.26 -4.77 -6.82
N MET A 450 15.20 -4.09 -7.48
CA MET A 450 16.07 -4.70 -8.48
C MET A 450 17.05 -5.69 -7.83
N PRO A 451 17.34 -6.84 -8.46
CA PRO A 451 18.38 -7.75 -8.01
C PRO A 451 19.72 -7.02 -7.86
N GLN A 452 20.53 -7.43 -6.88
CA GLN A 452 21.82 -6.80 -6.61
C GLN A 452 22.72 -6.71 -7.86
N ALA A 453 22.80 -7.79 -8.66
CA ALA A 453 23.56 -7.79 -9.91
C ALA A 453 23.03 -6.79 -10.95
N ALA A 454 21.72 -6.52 -10.99
CA ALA A 454 21.12 -5.52 -11.88
C ALA A 454 21.48 -4.09 -11.44
N LYS A 455 21.50 -3.84 -10.12
CA LYS A 455 21.95 -2.57 -9.54
C LYS A 455 23.43 -2.31 -9.88
N GLU A 456 24.27 -3.32 -9.75
CA GLU A 456 25.71 -3.25 -10.09
C GLU A 456 25.93 -2.98 -11.59
N LEU A 457 25.20 -3.68 -12.47
CA LEU A 457 25.21 -3.44 -13.92
C LEU A 457 24.85 -1.99 -14.27
N MET A 458 23.78 -1.47 -13.67
CA MET A 458 23.33 -0.09 -13.89
C MET A 458 24.39 0.91 -13.44
N VAL A 459 24.85 0.84 -12.19
CA VAL A 459 25.85 1.79 -11.66
C VAL A 459 27.13 1.75 -12.48
N TYR A 460 27.64 0.56 -12.81
CA TYR A 460 28.85 0.42 -13.62
C TYR A 460 28.68 1.02 -15.01
N PHE A 461 27.60 0.69 -15.72
CA PHE A 461 27.37 1.18 -17.07
C PHE A 461 27.28 2.70 -17.14
N TYR A 462 26.54 3.33 -16.21
CA TYR A 462 26.40 4.78 -16.18
C TYR A 462 27.68 5.49 -15.70
N ARG A 463 28.47 4.88 -14.82
CA ARG A 463 29.83 5.38 -14.51
C ARG A 463 30.74 5.31 -15.74
N LEU A 464 30.71 4.21 -16.50
CA LEU A 464 31.56 4.01 -17.67
C LEU A 464 31.31 5.02 -18.79
N TYR A 465 30.04 5.28 -19.11
CA TYR A 465 29.66 6.12 -20.25
C TYR A 465 29.35 7.58 -19.92
N PHE A 466 28.96 7.86 -18.68
CA PHE A 466 28.49 9.17 -18.24
C PHE A 466 29.15 9.62 -16.93
N GLY A 467 30.18 8.95 -16.44
CA GLY A 467 30.91 9.38 -15.25
C GLY A 467 31.51 10.78 -15.42
N SER A 468 31.53 11.55 -14.34
CA SER A 468 32.27 12.82 -14.30
C SER A 468 33.77 12.55 -14.15
N GLU A 469 34.59 13.29 -14.92
CA GLU A 469 36.04 13.35 -14.69
C GLU A 469 36.39 14.28 -13.51
N GLN A 470 35.47 15.18 -13.15
CA GLN A 470 35.64 16.13 -12.06
C GLN A 470 34.92 15.62 -10.81
N ASN A 471 35.61 15.64 -9.67
CA ASN A 471 35.04 15.27 -8.38
C ASN A 471 34.41 16.50 -7.70
N ILE A 472 33.29 16.99 -8.25
CA ILE A 472 32.59 18.19 -7.76
C ILE A 472 31.49 17.88 -6.74
N ALA A 473 31.07 16.61 -6.65
CA ALA A 473 30.10 16.14 -5.69
C ALA A 473 30.34 14.67 -5.35
N THR A 474 30.22 14.30 -4.07
CA THR A 474 30.40 12.92 -3.58
C THR A 474 29.20 12.48 -2.75
N SER A 475 28.83 11.21 -2.84
CA SER A 475 27.77 10.65 -2.01
C SER A 475 28.20 10.58 -0.55
N ARG A 476 27.30 10.97 0.36
CA ARG A 476 27.48 10.77 1.81
C ARG A 476 27.42 9.29 2.23
N SER A 477 26.80 8.46 1.39
CA SER A 477 26.65 7.00 1.58
C SER A 477 26.96 6.29 0.27
N PRO A 478 28.25 6.20 -0.13
CA PRO A 478 28.64 5.79 -1.48
C PRO A 478 28.29 4.34 -1.78
N PHE A 479 27.80 4.09 -2.99
CA PHE A 479 27.61 2.72 -3.49
C PHE A 479 28.92 2.17 -4.08
N THR A 480 29.47 1.16 -3.41
CA THR A 480 30.75 0.54 -3.75
C THR A 480 30.54 -0.77 -4.49
N LEU A 481 31.16 -0.88 -5.67
CA LEU A 481 31.24 -2.15 -6.40
C LEU A 481 32.37 -3.01 -5.83
N GLN A 482 32.09 -4.28 -5.61
CA GLN A 482 33.11 -5.25 -5.21
C GLN A 482 34.09 -5.48 -6.37
N GLN A 483 35.37 -5.71 -6.06
CA GLN A 483 36.42 -5.88 -7.06
C GLN A 483 36.10 -7.02 -8.07
N SER A 484 35.58 -8.15 -7.56
CA SER A 484 35.15 -9.27 -8.41
C SER A 484 34.01 -8.91 -9.36
N ALA A 485 33.07 -8.04 -8.95
CA ALA A 485 32.01 -7.55 -9.81
C ALA A 485 32.57 -6.64 -10.91
N ILE A 486 33.52 -5.75 -10.58
CA ILE A 486 34.18 -4.88 -11.55
C ILE A 486 34.88 -5.69 -12.65
N GLU A 487 35.62 -6.74 -12.27
CA GLU A 487 36.31 -7.63 -13.22
C GLU A 487 35.33 -8.31 -14.18
N GLN A 488 34.22 -8.83 -13.67
CA GLN A 488 33.17 -9.43 -14.49
C GLN A 488 32.53 -8.41 -15.44
N LEU A 489 32.21 -7.21 -14.93
CA LEU A 489 31.54 -6.15 -15.69
C LEU A 489 32.42 -5.58 -16.80
N THR A 490 33.73 -5.49 -16.57
CA THR A 490 34.71 -5.04 -17.57
C THR A 490 34.84 -6.02 -18.75
N GLN A 491 34.53 -7.30 -18.53
CA GLN A 491 34.44 -8.28 -19.62
C GLN A 491 33.13 -8.17 -20.42
N GLN A 492 32.09 -7.59 -19.83
CA GLN A 492 30.78 -7.41 -20.48
C GLN A 492 30.74 -6.15 -21.35
N PHE A 493 31.37 -5.05 -20.93
CA PHE A 493 31.28 -3.76 -21.61
C PHE A 493 32.64 -3.29 -22.10
N THR A 494 32.68 -2.84 -23.34
CA THR A 494 33.93 -2.37 -23.98
C THR A 494 34.25 -0.92 -23.63
N GLY A 495 33.22 -0.11 -23.34
CA GLY A 495 33.36 1.34 -23.17
C GLY A 495 33.60 2.11 -24.47
N GLN A 496 33.67 1.43 -25.62
CA GLN A 496 34.03 2.03 -26.91
C GLN A 496 32.82 2.19 -27.85
N ASP A 497 31.83 1.28 -27.76
CA ASP A 497 30.58 1.36 -28.54
C ASP A 497 29.36 1.41 -27.61
N TYR A 498 28.90 2.64 -27.36
CA TYR A 498 27.72 2.90 -26.54
C TYR A 498 26.48 2.15 -27.04
N LYS A 499 26.26 2.03 -28.35
CA LYS A 499 25.03 1.44 -28.89
C LYS A 499 25.02 -0.08 -28.68
N ALA A 500 26.16 -0.73 -28.91
CA ALA A 500 26.34 -2.15 -28.65
C ALA A 500 26.23 -2.46 -27.16
N ASP A 501 26.97 -1.73 -26.31
CA ASP A 501 26.99 -1.95 -24.87
C ASP A 501 25.62 -1.63 -24.22
N PHE A 502 24.91 -0.59 -24.67
CA PHE A 502 23.56 -0.29 -24.20
C PHE A 502 22.56 -1.38 -24.58
N THR A 503 22.72 -1.98 -25.78
CA THR A 503 21.91 -3.13 -26.20
C THR A 503 22.17 -4.34 -25.31
N ARG A 504 23.44 -4.61 -25.00
CA ARG A 504 23.84 -5.67 -24.07
C ARG A 504 23.29 -5.44 -22.66
N LEU A 505 23.38 -4.22 -22.12
CA LEU A 505 22.81 -3.87 -20.82
C LEU A 505 21.32 -4.23 -20.75
N LYS A 506 20.54 -3.83 -21.77
CA LYS A 506 19.10 -4.16 -21.83
C LYS A 506 18.86 -5.67 -21.82
N HIS A 507 19.64 -6.46 -22.57
CA HIS A 507 19.51 -7.92 -22.58
C HIS A 507 19.83 -8.53 -21.22
N LEU A 508 20.91 -8.09 -20.54
CA LEU A 508 21.28 -8.59 -19.22
C LEU A 508 20.21 -8.28 -18.17
N LEU A 509 19.70 -7.05 -18.15
CA LEU A 509 18.62 -6.66 -17.23
C LEU A 509 17.32 -7.43 -17.49
N ALA A 510 16.96 -7.62 -18.76
CA ALA A 510 15.78 -8.40 -19.15
C ALA A 510 15.85 -9.86 -18.68
N ASN A 511 17.05 -10.49 -18.76
CA ASN A 511 17.28 -11.83 -18.23
C ASN A 511 17.10 -11.92 -16.71
N MET A 512 17.25 -10.80 -15.99
CA MET A 512 16.98 -10.68 -14.56
C MET A 512 15.54 -10.25 -14.24
N GLY A 513 14.67 -10.11 -15.24
CA GLY A 513 13.28 -9.67 -15.07
C GLY A 513 13.15 -8.18 -14.77
N THR A 514 14.16 -7.37 -15.11
CA THR A 514 14.17 -5.91 -14.86
C THR A 514 14.44 -5.13 -16.14
N ALA A 515 14.32 -3.80 -16.07
CA ALA A 515 14.60 -2.91 -17.19
C ALA A 515 15.28 -1.63 -16.70
N ILE A 516 15.92 -0.91 -17.62
CA ILE A 516 16.50 0.41 -17.35
C ILE A 516 15.34 1.36 -16.97
N PRO A 517 15.42 2.08 -15.83
CA PRO A 517 14.40 3.06 -15.47
C PRO A 517 14.25 4.14 -16.55
N THR A 518 13.01 4.59 -16.76
CA THR A 518 12.68 5.51 -17.86
C THR A 518 13.49 6.81 -17.80
N LEU A 519 13.72 7.38 -16.61
CA LEU A 519 14.50 8.61 -16.44
C LEU A 519 15.98 8.42 -16.82
N TYR A 520 16.60 7.31 -16.43
CA TYR A 520 17.98 6.97 -16.81
C TYR A 520 18.15 6.90 -18.34
N LYS A 521 17.21 6.23 -19.01
CA LYS A 521 17.15 6.21 -20.48
C LYS A 521 16.91 7.61 -21.06
N GLN A 522 16.03 8.39 -20.44
CA GLN A 522 15.70 9.72 -20.93
C GLN A 522 16.92 10.65 -20.88
N TYR A 523 17.56 10.79 -19.71
CA TYR A 523 18.72 11.67 -19.54
C TYR A 523 19.83 11.35 -20.54
N SER A 524 20.23 10.08 -20.63
CA SER A 524 21.31 9.63 -21.53
C SER A 524 21.08 9.95 -23.02
N GLU A 525 19.83 10.22 -23.44
CA GLU A 525 19.49 10.52 -24.83
C GLU A 525 19.30 12.03 -25.13
N LEU A 526 19.34 12.91 -24.11
CA LEU A 526 19.01 14.35 -24.26
C LEU A 526 20.10 15.19 -24.94
N THR A 527 21.37 14.93 -24.64
CA THR A 527 22.49 15.79 -25.04
C THR A 527 23.48 15.09 -25.94
N GLU A 528 24.30 15.88 -26.62
CA GLU A 528 25.57 15.40 -27.18
C GLU A 528 26.48 14.83 -26.07
N ARG A 529 27.53 14.11 -26.47
CA ARG A 529 28.49 13.46 -25.55
C ARG A 529 29.05 14.49 -24.55
N GLY A 530 29.07 14.12 -23.26
CA GLY A 530 29.54 15.00 -22.17
C GLY A 530 28.58 16.14 -21.81
N GLY A 531 27.32 16.10 -22.27
CA GLY A 531 26.25 16.98 -21.77
C GLY A 531 25.41 16.38 -20.65
N VAL A 532 25.53 15.09 -20.40
CA VAL A 532 25.00 14.42 -19.21
C VAL A 532 26.15 13.77 -18.47
N GLN A 533 26.20 13.99 -17.16
CA GLN A 533 27.18 13.40 -16.27
C GLN A 533 26.50 12.86 -15.02
N PHE A 534 26.91 11.67 -14.58
CA PHE A 534 26.61 11.15 -13.26
C PHE A 534 27.82 11.45 -12.37
N LEU A 535 27.60 12.31 -11.37
CA LEU A 535 28.65 12.82 -10.50
C LEU A 535 29.06 11.75 -9.48
N ASP A 536 28.09 11.12 -8.83
CA ASP A 536 28.31 9.95 -7.98
C ASP A 536 27.02 9.14 -7.76
N PHE A 537 27.13 7.99 -7.09
CA PHE A 537 26.03 7.09 -6.73
C PHE A 537 26.06 6.77 -5.23
N GLY A 538 24.91 6.89 -4.58
CA GLY A 538 24.73 6.66 -3.14
C GLY A 538 23.51 5.82 -2.79
N VAL A 539 23.47 5.30 -1.56
CA VAL A 539 22.28 4.63 -1.01
C VAL A 539 21.45 5.64 -0.21
N ASP A 540 20.16 5.76 -0.52
CA ASP A 540 19.19 6.55 0.26
C ASP A 540 18.37 5.63 1.17
N ALA A 541 18.70 5.66 2.47
CA ALA A 541 18.02 4.87 3.50
C ALA A 541 16.60 5.39 3.83
N GLU A 542 16.31 6.67 3.56
CA GLU A 542 14.99 7.27 3.80
C GLU A 542 14.02 7.00 2.64
N PHE A 543 14.53 6.50 1.50
CA PHE A 543 13.75 6.17 0.31
C PHE A 543 13.88 4.68 -0.08
N ALA A 544 13.60 3.80 0.88
CA ALA A 544 13.58 2.34 0.71
C ALA A 544 14.93 1.69 0.35
N ASP A 545 16.04 2.26 0.82
CA ASP A 545 17.41 1.79 0.57
C ASP A 545 17.73 1.72 -0.94
N CYS A 546 17.17 2.63 -1.74
CA CYS A 546 17.41 2.72 -3.17
C CYS A 546 18.81 3.28 -3.47
N ILE A 547 19.25 3.14 -4.72
CA ILE A 547 20.51 3.78 -5.17
C ILE A 547 20.15 5.05 -5.95
N ASP A 548 20.62 6.19 -5.49
CA ASP A 548 20.50 7.45 -6.20
C ASP A 548 21.79 7.79 -6.93
N GLY A 549 21.69 8.06 -8.23
CA GLY A 549 22.74 8.69 -9.01
C GLY A 549 22.50 10.19 -9.10
N LEU A 550 23.48 11.00 -8.70
CA LEU A 550 23.41 12.46 -8.92
C LEU A 550 23.71 12.76 -10.38
N VAL A 551 22.67 13.08 -11.16
CA VAL A 551 22.80 13.41 -12.57
C VAL A 551 22.84 14.92 -12.78
N MET A 552 23.71 15.37 -13.69
CA MET A 552 23.80 16.75 -14.14
C MET A 552 23.68 16.81 -15.68
N LEU A 553 22.86 17.74 -16.15
CA LEU A 553 22.53 17.98 -17.56
C LEU A 553 22.91 19.41 -17.94
N ASP A 554 23.76 19.60 -18.96
CA ASP A 554 24.08 20.90 -19.55
C ASP A 554 23.13 21.19 -20.72
N LEU A 555 22.20 22.14 -20.52
CA LEU A 555 21.23 22.55 -21.53
C LEU A 555 21.88 23.13 -22.78
N ALA A 556 23.10 23.66 -22.71
CA ALA A 556 23.82 24.15 -23.89
C ALA A 556 24.11 23.00 -24.88
N LYS A 557 24.30 21.77 -24.37
CA LYS A 557 24.63 20.58 -25.15
C LYS A 557 23.42 19.74 -25.57
N LEU A 558 22.20 20.25 -25.40
CA LEU A 558 21.00 19.57 -25.91
C LEU A 558 21.11 19.30 -27.41
N LYS A 559 20.80 18.07 -27.83
CA LYS A 559 20.70 17.73 -29.25
C LYS A 559 19.67 18.64 -29.92
N THR A 560 19.92 19.06 -31.17
CA THR A 560 19.05 20.00 -31.90
C THR A 560 17.57 19.60 -31.87
N LYS A 561 17.27 18.33 -32.15
CA LYS A 561 15.89 17.79 -32.12
C LYS A 561 15.25 17.86 -30.73
N LYS A 562 16.02 17.68 -29.65
CA LYS A 562 15.53 17.73 -28.26
C LYS A 562 15.32 19.19 -27.82
N ARG A 563 16.25 20.08 -28.20
CA ARG A 563 16.10 21.53 -28.01
C ARG A 563 14.83 22.05 -28.69
N GLU A 564 14.63 21.74 -29.97
CA GLU A 564 13.41 22.16 -30.69
C GLU A 564 12.14 21.59 -30.06
N ARG A 565 12.18 20.32 -29.63
CA ARG A 565 11.04 19.66 -28.99
C ARG A 565 10.62 20.33 -27.68
N TYR A 566 11.56 20.53 -26.75
CA TYR A 566 11.23 20.99 -25.39
C TYR A 566 11.36 22.50 -25.19
N LEU A 567 12.31 23.14 -25.87
CA LEU A 567 12.57 24.59 -25.77
C LEU A 567 12.09 25.36 -27.00
N GLY A 568 11.85 24.71 -28.15
CA GLY A 568 11.46 25.39 -29.39
C GLY A 568 9.95 25.57 -29.59
N LYS A 569 9.14 24.56 -29.23
CA LYS A 569 7.67 24.64 -29.37
C LYS A 569 7.05 25.35 -28.16
N LYS A 570 6.38 26.48 -28.40
CA LYS A 570 5.46 27.05 -27.41
C LYS A 570 4.27 26.11 -27.25
N LEU A 571 3.95 25.76 -26.00
CA LEU A 571 2.70 25.10 -25.67
C LEU A 571 1.52 25.95 -26.18
N LYS A 572 0.36 25.33 -26.44
CA LYS A 572 -0.85 26.12 -26.72
C LYS A 572 -1.12 27.00 -25.49
N GLN A 573 -1.19 28.31 -25.71
CA GLN A 573 -1.49 29.30 -24.69
C GLN A 573 -2.99 29.42 -24.47
#